data_AF-A0A6B3GCP4-F1
#
_entry.id   AF-A0A6B3GCP4-F1
#
_cell.length_a   1.000
_cell.length_b   1.000
_cell.length_c   1.000
_cell.angle_alpha   90.00
_cell.angle_beta   90.00
_cell.angle_gamma   90.00
#
_symmetry.space_group_name_H-M   'P 1'
#
loop_
_entity.id
_entity.type
_entity.pdbx_description
1 polymer ?
#
loop_
_entity_poly.entity_id
_entity_poly.type
_entity_poly.pdbx_seq_one_letter_code
_entity_poly.pdbx_strand_id
1 'polypeptide(L)' 'MAGKFTELAIDCADPLALARFWCSVLDYEVQGVEEGEEVVTIGPP' A
#
# COMPACT_ATOMS: atom_id res chain seq x y z
N MET A 1 17.66 22.02 -1.35
CA MET A 1 16.67 21.30 -0.52
C MET A 1 16.37 20.00 -1.23
N ALA A 2 16.63 18.84 -0.63
CA ALA A 2 16.29 17.55 -1.24
C ALA A 2 14.85 17.19 -0.85
N GLY A 3 14.03 16.74 -1.80
CA GLY A 3 12.66 16.33 -1.54
C GLY A 3 12.60 15.07 -0.66
N LYS A 4 11.62 15.00 0.25
CA LYS A 4 11.34 13.79 1.02
C LYS A 4 10.36 12.93 0.24
N PHE A 5 10.62 11.64 0.14
CA PHE A 5 9.63 10.69 -0.33
C PHE A 5 8.58 10.47 0.76
N THR A 6 7.32 10.78 0.47
CA THR A 6 6.21 10.70 1.44
C THR A 6 5.35 9.47 1.21
N GLU A 7 4.89 9.26 -0.01
CA GLU A 7 3.92 8.21 -0.38
C GLU A 7 4.16 7.68 -1.80
N LEU A 8 3.64 6.49 -2.08
CA LEU A 8 3.65 5.83 -3.38
C LEU A 8 2.26 5.29 -3.69
N ALA A 9 1.68 5.69 -4.82
CA ALA A 9 0.46 5.10 -5.36
C ALA A 9 0.80 4.24 -6.59
N ILE A 10 0.21 3.05 -6.67
CA ILE A 10 0.46 2.09 -7.76
C ILE A 10 -0.90 1.67 -8.33
N ASP A 11 -1.11 1.94 -9.62
CA ASP A 11 -2.23 1.35 -10.37
C ASP A 11 -1.85 -0.10 -10.73
N CYS A 12 -2.68 -1.05 -10.31
CA CYS A 12 -2.36 -2.47 -10.43
C CYS A 12 -3.62 -3.32 -10.64
N ALA A 13 -3.43 -4.53 -11.18
CA ALA A 13 -4.54 -5.42 -11.49
C ALA A 13 -5.14 -6.13 -10.25
N ASP A 14 -4.38 -6.24 -9.15
CA ASP A 14 -4.81 -6.88 -7.90
C ASP A 14 -4.22 -6.14 -6.68
N PRO A 15 -4.97 -5.17 -6.12
CA PRO A 15 -4.54 -4.37 -4.98
C PRO A 15 -4.26 -5.20 -3.72
N LEU A 16 -5.02 -6.27 -3.49
CA LEU A 16 -4.87 -7.13 -2.32
C LEU A 16 -3.60 -7.98 -2.39
N ALA A 17 -3.29 -8.56 -3.55
CA ALA A 17 -2.06 -9.31 -3.75
C ALA A 17 -0.83 -8.39 -3.60
N LEU A 18 -0.89 -7.18 -4.15
CA LEU A 18 0.19 -6.22 -4.04
C LEU A 18 0.40 -5.74 -2.59
N ALA A 19 -0.69 -5.46 -1.87
CA ALA A 19 -0.65 -5.11 -0.45
C ALA A 19 -0.01 -6.22 0.39
N ARG A 20 -0.41 -7.48 0.20
CA ARG A 20 0.19 -8.63 0.92
C ARG A 20 1.69 -8.75 0.70
N PHE A 21 2.14 -8.55 -0.54
CA PHE A 21 3.56 -8.56 -0.86
C PHE A 21 4.32 -7.47 -0.09
N TRP A 22 3.87 -6.22 -0.19
CA TRP A 22 4.57 -5.09 0.45
C TRP A 22 4.48 -5.11 1.97
N CYS A 23 3.37 -5.57 2.55
CA CYS A 23 3.25 -5.86 3.97
C CYS A 23 4.35 -6.83 4.44
N SER A 24 4.59 -7.91 3.69
CA SER A 24 5.66 -8.87 4.03
C SER A 24 7.06 -8.30 3.85
N VAL A 25 7.30 -7.41 2.88
CA VAL A 25 8.63 -6.87 2.59
C VAL A 25 9.02 -5.76 3.56
N LEU A 26 8.05 -4.95 3.97
CA LEU A 26 8.26 -3.73 4.77
C LEU A 26 7.84 -3.89 6.24
N ASP A 27 7.29 -5.05 6.62
CA ASP A 27 6.66 -5.27 7.93
C ASP A 27 5.52 -4.27 8.20
N TYR A 28 4.70 -4.07 7.16
CA TYR A 28 3.56 -3.14 7.16
C TYR A 28 2.25 -3.89 7.35
N GLU A 29 1.20 -3.16 7.71
CA GLU A 29 -0.16 -3.66 7.90
C GLU A 29 -1.14 -2.96 6.95
N VAL A 30 -2.25 -3.64 6.64
CA VAL A 30 -3.36 -3.05 5.88
C VAL A 30 -4.09 -2.06 6.78
N GLN A 31 -4.04 -0.78 6.42
CA GLN A 31 -4.65 0.33 7.14
C GLN A 31 -6.09 0.60 6.67
N GLY A 32 -6.41 0.24 5.42
CA GLY A 32 -7.75 0.42 4.88
C GLY A 32 -7.96 -0.24 3.51
N VAL A 33 -9.21 -0.57 3.23
CA VAL A 33 -9.69 -1.05 1.93
C VAL A 33 -10.91 -0.21 1.56
N GLU A 34 -10.85 0.49 0.44
CA GLU A 34 -11.93 1.34 -0.05
C GLU A 34 -12.81 0.60 -1.07
N GLU A 35 -13.91 1.23 -1.51
CA GLU A 35 -15.04 0.57 -2.18
C GLU A 35 -14.62 -0.43 -3.26
N GLY A 36 -15.11 -1.67 -3.14
CA GLY A 36 -14.89 -2.74 -4.10
C GLY A 36 -13.52 -3.41 -4.07
N GLU A 37 -12.69 -3.17 -3.05
CA GLU A 37 -11.29 -3.65 -2.99
C GLU A 37 -10.38 -3.01 -4.06
N GLU A 38 -10.82 -1.91 -4.69
CA GLU A 38 -10.06 -1.23 -5.75
C GLU A 38 -8.85 -0.45 -5.21
N VAL A 39 -8.91 0.00 -3.95
CA VAL A 39 -7.82 0.72 -3.30
C VAL A 39 -7.52 0.09 -1.95
N VAL A 40 -6.25 -0.26 -1.75
CA VAL A 40 -5.74 -0.81 -0.49
C VAL A 40 -4.60 0.07 0.00
N THR A 41 -4.75 0.57 1.22
CA THR A 41 -3.74 1.40 1.88
C THR A 41 -2.97 0.56 2.88
N ILE A 42 -1.64 0.62 2.81
CA ILE A 42 -0.74 -0.06 3.73
C ILE A 42 0.22 0.93 4.40
N GLY A 43 0.66 0.61 5.61
CA GLY A 43 1.60 1.45 6.35
C GLY A 43 2.25 0.69 7.51
N PRO A 44 3.20 1.32 8.23
CA PRO A 44 3.72 0.78 9.49
C PRO A 44 2.56 0.44 10.46
N PRO A 45 2.79 -0.47 11.42
CA PRO A 45 1.81 -0.77 12.47
C PRO A 45 1.39 0.47 13.29
#